data_AF-A0A814A6W1-F1
#
_entry.id   AF-A0A814A6W1-F1
#
_cell.length_a   1.000
_cell.length_b   1.000
_cell.length_c   1.000
_cell.angle_alpha   90.00
_cell.angle_beta   90.00
_cell.angle_gamma   90.00
#
_symmetry.space_group_name_H-M   'P 1'
#
loop_
_entity.id
_entity.type
_entity.pdbx_description
1 polymer ?
#
loop_
_entity_poly.entity_id
_entity_poly.type
_entity_poly.pdbx_seq_one_letter_code
_entity_poly.pdbx_strand_id
1 'polypeptide(L)'
;MRRPDRTFDPYAESPVDGVIAAFCSVRVISGQFLSDKKIGTYVEVDMYGLPADTIRKEYRTRTIPANGLNPRYDESVFEFRKIVLPDLAILRIAVYEETGKLIGQRVLPLDGLQAGYRHISLRTEGNFPLSLPTIFCQIILKSYVPDGLSAFVDQLNQPLLIKKTEDVNSSISNSADGGTTSGSSSARRARPIDSSSTSTPSLDSKATTTSTGASSISTNTLSTADTTSLASTIKSKTPTEIIIPITLEYLREHKNFCKLKHKQDKEIILMKKKHAKEQSVIGEQQSKIMNKVKTECEKLTRSPMINSGNSRKDLSNGINSSGVKSDPKLMDLINEQNVEWTTLVQRQLIEMNTVRRQHTKEQCDLLRLLLDETQKTQVKEITERHLKEKKDLELNQVRQNIEDSKRLGSEKNIRNKSELDRRVRELKSNNTKKFLEERKRQMMKQEREKENLTKSHETQKTTLLAEIDKMLEYSLNYQDETPMARFPSSSV
;
A
#
# COMPACT_ATOMS: atom_id res chain seq x y z
N MET A 1 -20.33 -25.84 -4.34
CA MET A 1 -21.16 -27.07 -4.33
C MET A 1 -20.43 -28.26 -3.67
N ARG A 2 -20.78 -28.68 -2.44
CA ARG A 2 -20.29 -29.93 -1.79
C ARG A 2 -21.33 -30.58 -0.86
N ARG A 3 -22.62 -30.40 -1.15
CA ARG A 3 -23.75 -30.95 -0.40
C ARG A 3 -24.11 -32.33 -0.98
N PRO A 4 -24.07 -33.44 -0.21
CA PRO A 4 -24.47 -34.75 -0.72
C PRO A 4 -25.98 -34.90 -0.92
N ASP A 5 -26.76 -33.97 -0.35
CA ASP A 5 -28.21 -33.89 -0.40
C ASP A 5 -28.79 -33.23 -1.67
N ARG A 6 -27.93 -32.69 -2.57
CA ARG A 6 -28.37 -32.15 -3.86
C ARG A 6 -27.42 -32.49 -5.00
N THR A 7 -27.99 -32.95 -6.10
CA THR A 7 -27.34 -32.99 -7.42
C THR A 7 -27.14 -31.59 -7.96
N PHE A 8 -26.05 -31.40 -8.71
CA PHE A 8 -25.77 -30.18 -9.45
C PHE A 8 -26.05 -30.42 -10.94
N ASP A 9 -26.91 -29.60 -11.53
CA ASP A 9 -27.20 -29.59 -12.96
C ASP A 9 -26.51 -28.37 -13.60
N PRO A 10 -25.54 -28.57 -14.53
CA PRO A 10 -24.88 -27.46 -15.22
C PRO A 10 -25.76 -26.78 -16.27
N TYR A 11 -26.91 -27.33 -16.65
CA TYR A 11 -27.83 -26.75 -17.65
C TYR A 11 -29.01 -26.00 -17.04
N ALA A 12 -29.14 -25.98 -15.70
CA ALA A 12 -30.24 -25.30 -15.04
C ALA A 12 -30.14 -23.77 -15.16
N GLU A 13 -31.17 -23.13 -15.72
CA GLU A 13 -31.26 -21.67 -15.83
C GLU A 13 -31.59 -20.98 -14.49
N SER A 14 -31.99 -21.73 -13.47
CA SER A 14 -32.24 -21.22 -12.12
C SER A 14 -30.93 -21.01 -11.34
N PRO A 15 -30.78 -19.93 -10.55
CA PRO A 15 -29.65 -19.76 -9.63
C PRO A 15 -29.37 -21.03 -8.80
N VAL A 16 -28.10 -21.41 -8.70
CA VAL A 16 -27.68 -22.62 -7.97
C VAL A 16 -27.99 -22.47 -6.47
N ASP A 17 -28.54 -23.51 -5.84
CA ASP A 17 -28.94 -23.45 -4.41
C ASP A 17 -27.77 -23.07 -3.49
N GLY A 18 -27.98 -22.02 -2.69
CA GLY A 18 -26.95 -21.44 -1.83
C GLY A 18 -25.95 -20.51 -2.52
N VAL A 19 -26.11 -20.23 -3.82
CA VAL A 19 -25.31 -19.25 -4.58
C VAL A 19 -26.20 -18.04 -4.92
N ILE A 20 -25.65 -16.83 -4.75
CA ILE A 20 -26.30 -15.60 -5.19
C ILE A 20 -25.83 -15.32 -6.62
N ALA A 21 -26.76 -15.32 -7.58
CA ALA A 21 -26.47 -14.95 -8.95
C ALA A 21 -25.97 -13.49 -9.04
N ALA A 22 -25.09 -13.19 -10.00
CA ALA A 22 -24.49 -11.86 -10.15
C ALA A 22 -25.01 -11.10 -11.38
N PHE A 23 -24.87 -9.78 -11.32
CA PHE A 23 -24.92 -8.85 -12.45
C PHE A 23 -23.51 -8.30 -12.66
N CYS A 24 -23.01 -8.33 -13.90
CA CYS A 24 -21.76 -7.69 -14.28
C CYS A 24 -22.01 -6.71 -15.44
N SER A 25 -21.48 -5.50 -15.33
CA SER A 25 -21.44 -4.53 -16.43
C SER A 25 -20.01 -4.05 -16.68
N VAL A 26 -19.62 -4.01 -17.95
CA VAL A 26 -18.28 -3.62 -18.40
C VAL A 26 -18.41 -2.51 -19.43
N ARG A 27 -17.86 -1.34 -19.13
CA ARG A 27 -17.72 -0.21 -20.05
C ARG A 27 -16.26 -0.12 -20.48
N VAL A 28 -15.98 -0.44 -21.74
CA VAL A 28 -14.64 -0.25 -22.33
C VAL A 28 -14.51 1.21 -22.75
N ILE A 29 -13.48 1.91 -22.25
CA ILE A 29 -13.33 3.36 -22.41
C ILE A 29 -12.24 3.64 -23.45
N SER A 30 -11.04 3.11 -23.24
CA SER A 30 -9.90 3.30 -24.15
C SER A 30 -8.91 2.14 -24.06
N GLY A 31 -8.01 2.06 -25.05
CA GLY A 31 -6.79 1.28 -24.96
C GLY A 31 -5.56 2.17 -24.90
N GLN A 32 -4.46 1.62 -24.39
CA GLN A 32 -3.16 2.27 -24.32
C GLN A 32 -2.08 1.34 -24.85
N PHE A 33 -1.22 1.86 -25.71
CA PHE A 33 -0.09 1.18 -26.36
C PHE A 33 -0.45 -0.19 -26.97
N LEU A 34 -1.60 -0.32 -27.64
CA LEU A 34 -2.04 -1.62 -28.19
C LEU A 34 -1.18 -2.06 -29.38
N SER A 35 -0.85 -1.14 -30.28
CA SER A 35 0.10 -1.33 -31.38
C SER A 35 0.84 -0.03 -31.73
N ASP A 36 2.07 -0.20 -32.19
CA ASP A 36 2.92 0.78 -32.87
C ASP A 36 2.40 1.22 -34.25
N LYS A 37 1.51 0.42 -34.86
CA LYS A 37 1.03 0.63 -36.24
C LYS A 37 -0.26 1.43 -36.29
N LYS A 38 -0.46 2.16 -37.39
CA LYS A 38 -1.72 2.86 -37.74
C LYS A 38 -2.79 1.88 -38.25
N ILE A 39 -3.11 0.87 -37.44
CA ILE A 39 -4.19 -0.09 -37.69
C ILE A 39 -5.49 0.34 -37.01
N GLY A 40 -6.62 -0.15 -37.50
CA GLY A 40 -7.86 -0.13 -36.73
C GLY A 40 -7.87 -1.20 -35.64
N THR A 41 -8.57 -0.95 -34.54
CA THR A 41 -8.72 -1.91 -33.43
C THR A 41 -10.13 -1.94 -32.84
N TYR A 42 -10.53 -3.07 -32.26
CA TYR A 42 -11.76 -3.24 -31.50
C TYR A 42 -11.54 -4.17 -30.30
N VAL A 43 -12.48 -4.15 -29.34
CA VAL A 43 -12.42 -4.98 -28.13
C VAL A 43 -13.67 -5.87 -28.04
N GLU A 44 -13.48 -7.17 -27.87
CA GLU A 44 -14.52 -8.14 -27.51
C GLU A 44 -14.53 -8.35 -25.99
N VAL A 45 -15.72 -8.52 -25.41
CA VAL A 45 -15.92 -8.79 -23.98
C VAL A 45 -16.82 -10.01 -23.84
N ASP A 46 -16.23 -11.21 -23.79
CA ASP A 46 -16.97 -12.46 -23.57
C ASP A 46 -17.18 -12.74 -22.07
N MET A 47 -18.21 -13.50 -21.75
CA MET A 47 -18.34 -14.23 -20.48
C MET A 47 -18.27 -15.74 -20.73
N TYR A 48 -17.59 -16.44 -19.83
CA TYR A 48 -17.50 -17.89 -19.78
C TYR A 48 -17.98 -18.41 -18.44
N GLY A 49 -18.55 -19.60 -18.40
CA GLY A 49 -19.01 -20.23 -17.15
C GLY A 49 -19.87 -21.43 -17.45
N LEU A 50 -21.06 -21.47 -16.87
CA LEU A 50 -22.13 -22.37 -17.30
C LEU A 50 -22.60 -22.05 -18.74
N PRO A 51 -23.26 -23.00 -19.43
CA PRO A 51 -23.95 -22.74 -20.69
C PRO A 51 -24.89 -21.51 -20.63
N ALA A 52 -25.63 -21.35 -19.53
CA ALA A 52 -26.52 -20.20 -19.30
C ALA A 52 -25.77 -18.88 -19.01
N ASP A 53 -24.49 -18.94 -18.63
CA ASP A 53 -23.65 -17.77 -18.29
C ASP A 53 -22.70 -17.38 -19.45
N THR A 54 -22.65 -18.19 -20.51
CA THR A 54 -21.63 -18.06 -21.56
C THR A 54 -22.13 -17.21 -22.73
N ILE A 55 -21.70 -15.96 -22.77
CA ILE A 55 -21.97 -15.01 -23.87
C ILE A 55 -20.67 -14.79 -24.65
N ARG A 56 -20.67 -15.11 -25.96
CA ARG A 56 -19.50 -15.04 -26.85
C ARG A 56 -19.77 -14.13 -28.05
N LYS A 57 -18.81 -13.28 -28.42
CA LYS A 57 -18.78 -12.46 -29.65
C LYS A 57 -19.95 -11.46 -29.87
N GLU A 58 -20.98 -11.49 -29.04
CA GLU A 58 -22.11 -10.55 -29.06
C GLU A 58 -21.66 -9.14 -28.64
N TYR A 59 -20.84 -9.07 -27.59
CA TYR A 59 -20.37 -7.83 -26.98
C TYR A 59 -19.00 -7.43 -27.53
N ARG A 60 -19.03 -6.57 -28.55
CA ARG A 60 -17.84 -5.95 -29.16
C ARG A 60 -17.99 -4.43 -29.24
N THR A 61 -16.88 -3.71 -29.09
CA THR A 61 -16.85 -2.26 -29.35
C THR A 61 -16.99 -2.00 -30.85
N ARG A 62 -17.29 -0.74 -31.20
CA ARG A 62 -17.00 -0.23 -32.54
C ARG A 62 -15.49 -0.30 -32.81
N THR A 63 -15.11 -0.53 -34.07
CA THR A 63 -13.71 -0.44 -34.51
C THR A 63 -13.29 1.02 -34.62
N ILE A 64 -12.15 1.36 -34.02
CA ILE A 64 -11.53 2.68 -34.10
C ILE A 64 -10.41 2.62 -35.15
N PRO A 65 -10.58 3.17 -36.36
CA PRO A 65 -9.61 3.04 -37.45
C PRO A 65 -8.36 3.90 -37.22
N ALA A 66 -7.24 3.48 -37.83
CA ALA A 66 -5.96 4.20 -37.91
C ALA A 66 -5.28 4.64 -36.58
N ASN A 67 -5.83 4.30 -35.41
CA ASN A 67 -5.29 4.62 -34.09
C ASN A 67 -5.05 3.33 -33.27
N GLY A 68 -4.02 2.58 -33.65
CA GLY A 68 -3.57 1.41 -32.89
C GLY A 68 -2.86 1.75 -31.58
N LEU A 69 -2.36 2.99 -31.42
CA LEU A 69 -1.59 3.37 -30.25
C LEU A 69 -2.49 3.59 -29.02
N ASN A 70 -3.39 4.58 -29.08
CA ASN A 70 -4.25 4.97 -27.95
C ASN A 70 -5.70 5.19 -28.44
N PRO A 71 -6.42 4.12 -28.87
CA PRO A 71 -7.81 4.21 -29.30
C PRO A 71 -8.74 4.54 -28.12
N ARG A 72 -9.78 5.32 -28.40
CA ARG A 72 -10.86 5.64 -27.46
C ARG A 72 -12.15 5.02 -27.99
N TYR A 73 -12.74 4.12 -27.22
CA TYR A 73 -13.89 3.30 -27.61
C TYR A 73 -15.21 3.92 -27.16
N ASP A 74 -15.28 4.45 -25.92
CA ASP A 74 -16.30 5.30 -25.26
C ASP A 74 -17.82 5.03 -25.42
N GLU A 75 -18.27 4.26 -26.40
CA GLU A 75 -19.65 4.21 -26.90
C GLU A 75 -20.43 2.97 -26.40
N SER A 76 -19.78 1.99 -25.77
CA SER A 76 -20.37 0.67 -25.47
C SER A 76 -20.27 0.25 -24.00
N VAL A 77 -21.44 -0.02 -23.40
CA VAL A 77 -21.59 -0.71 -22.10
C VAL A 77 -22.16 -2.11 -22.37
N PHE A 78 -21.49 -3.13 -21.85
CA PHE A 78 -21.89 -4.53 -21.98
C PHE A 78 -22.52 -5.00 -20.65
N GLU A 79 -23.71 -5.60 -20.69
CA GLU A 79 -24.49 -5.97 -19.49
C GLU A 79 -24.75 -7.49 -19.40
N PHE A 80 -23.92 -8.19 -18.63
CA PHE A 80 -24.19 -9.57 -18.21
C PHE A 80 -25.20 -9.56 -17.07
N ARG A 81 -26.49 -9.46 -17.44
CA ARG A 81 -27.58 -9.14 -16.49
C ARG A 81 -27.79 -10.19 -15.40
N LYS A 82 -27.63 -11.47 -15.74
CA LYS A 82 -27.86 -12.62 -14.86
C LYS A 82 -26.73 -13.63 -15.09
N ILE A 83 -25.96 -13.91 -14.04
CA ILE A 83 -24.88 -14.90 -14.01
C ILE A 83 -25.23 -15.90 -12.90
N VAL A 84 -25.63 -17.10 -13.29
CA VAL A 84 -26.16 -18.20 -12.48
C VAL A 84 -25.14 -18.74 -11.48
N LEU A 85 -23.86 -18.86 -11.88
CA LEU A 85 -22.78 -19.34 -11.00
C LEU A 85 -21.52 -18.45 -11.09
N PRO A 86 -21.46 -17.32 -10.37
CA PRO A 86 -20.33 -16.39 -10.38
C PRO A 86 -18.97 -17.03 -10.05
N ASP A 87 -18.95 -18.01 -9.14
CA ASP A 87 -17.76 -18.79 -8.74
C ASP A 87 -17.06 -19.50 -9.93
N LEU A 88 -17.82 -19.85 -10.97
CA LEU A 88 -17.34 -20.50 -12.19
C LEU A 88 -17.23 -19.52 -13.37
N ALA A 89 -17.75 -18.30 -13.20
CA ALA A 89 -17.80 -17.29 -14.25
C ALA A 89 -16.42 -16.63 -14.47
N ILE A 90 -16.10 -16.37 -15.74
CA ILE A 90 -14.80 -15.85 -16.17
C ILE A 90 -15.05 -14.82 -17.29
N LEU A 91 -14.70 -13.57 -17.01
CA LEU A 91 -14.73 -12.45 -17.94
C LEU A 91 -13.48 -12.47 -18.84
N ARG A 92 -13.64 -12.44 -20.16
CA ARG A 92 -12.55 -12.29 -21.12
C ARG A 92 -12.68 -10.96 -21.85
N ILE A 93 -11.68 -10.10 -21.73
CA ILE A 93 -11.54 -8.86 -22.50
C ILE A 93 -10.43 -9.10 -23.54
N ALA A 94 -10.75 -9.04 -24.83
CA ALA A 94 -9.80 -9.35 -25.90
C ALA A 94 -9.76 -8.24 -26.96
N VAL A 95 -8.56 -7.87 -27.36
CA VAL A 95 -8.31 -6.78 -28.31
C VAL A 95 -7.85 -7.36 -29.64
N TYR A 96 -8.49 -6.92 -30.71
CA TYR A 96 -8.24 -7.36 -32.08
C TYR A 96 -7.86 -6.19 -32.97
N GLU A 97 -7.02 -6.47 -33.96
CA GLU A 97 -6.84 -5.66 -35.14
C GLU A 97 -8.11 -5.72 -36.01
N GLU A 98 -8.36 -4.70 -36.82
CA GLU A 98 -9.41 -4.68 -37.85
C GLU A 98 -9.30 -5.84 -38.87
N THR A 99 -8.11 -6.45 -38.99
CA THR A 99 -7.84 -7.67 -39.77
C THR A 99 -8.36 -8.96 -39.12
N GLY A 100 -8.92 -8.89 -37.90
CA GLY A 100 -9.33 -10.05 -37.09
C GLY A 100 -8.18 -10.73 -36.33
N LYS A 101 -6.94 -10.23 -36.44
CA LYS A 101 -5.79 -10.74 -35.69
C LYS A 101 -5.85 -10.30 -34.22
N LEU A 102 -5.59 -11.22 -33.29
CA LEU A 102 -5.51 -10.91 -31.86
C LEU A 102 -4.26 -10.07 -31.56
N ILE A 103 -4.43 -8.93 -30.88
CA ILE A 103 -3.34 -8.12 -30.30
C ILE A 103 -2.98 -8.69 -28.92
N GLY A 104 -4.01 -8.93 -28.10
CA GLY A 104 -3.85 -9.48 -26.77
C GLY A 104 -5.18 -9.65 -26.06
N GLN A 105 -5.22 -10.51 -25.05
CA GLN A 105 -6.41 -10.79 -24.25
C GLN A 105 -6.10 -10.78 -22.77
N ARG A 106 -7.10 -10.52 -21.94
CA ARG A 106 -7.06 -10.79 -20.52
C ARG A 106 -8.27 -11.61 -20.10
N VAL A 107 -7.98 -12.72 -19.45
CA VAL A 107 -8.94 -13.59 -18.79
C VAL A 107 -8.92 -13.26 -17.29
N LEU A 108 -10.09 -13.07 -16.69
CA LEU A 108 -10.30 -12.73 -15.28
C LEU A 108 -11.41 -13.61 -14.71
N PRO A 109 -11.21 -14.36 -13.61
CA PRO A 109 -12.34 -14.93 -12.88
C PRO A 109 -13.25 -13.80 -12.38
N LEU A 110 -14.56 -14.08 -12.28
CA LEU A 110 -15.51 -13.14 -11.69
C LEU A 110 -15.42 -13.17 -10.15
N ASP A 111 -15.10 -14.33 -9.57
CA ASP A 111 -14.62 -14.43 -8.19
C ASP A 111 -13.36 -13.58 -7.98
N GLY A 112 -13.33 -12.83 -6.87
CA GLY A 112 -12.28 -11.86 -6.56
C GLY A 112 -12.20 -10.62 -7.46
N LEU A 113 -13.05 -10.49 -8.49
CA LEU A 113 -13.07 -9.30 -9.35
C LEU A 113 -13.66 -8.10 -8.57
N GLN A 114 -12.94 -6.97 -8.59
CA GLN A 114 -13.39 -5.74 -7.91
C GLN A 114 -13.94 -4.75 -8.94
N ALA A 115 -15.10 -4.17 -8.62
CA ALA A 115 -15.69 -3.07 -9.37
C ALA A 115 -14.86 -1.77 -9.26
N GLY A 116 -15.07 -0.85 -10.20
CA GLY A 116 -14.37 0.43 -10.31
C GLY A 116 -13.75 0.68 -11.69
N TYR A 117 -13.07 1.81 -11.85
CA TYR A 117 -12.25 2.11 -13.03
C TYR A 117 -10.87 1.45 -12.88
N ARG A 118 -10.42 0.69 -13.88
CA ARG A 118 -9.15 -0.05 -13.83
C ARG A 118 -8.43 -0.06 -15.18
N HIS A 119 -7.10 -0.04 -15.14
CA HIS A 119 -6.26 -0.47 -16.27
C HIS A 119 -6.02 -1.98 -16.18
N ILE A 120 -6.17 -2.67 -17.31
CA ILE A 120 -6.08 -4.11 -17.43
C ILE A 120 -4.97 -4.44 -18.43
N SER A 121 -3.82 -4.86 -17.92
CA SER A 121 -2.69 -5.34 -18.76
C SER A 121 -3.06 -6.64 -19.47
N LEU A 122 -2.91 -6.61 -20.79
CA LEU A 122 -3.21 -7.71 -21.68
C LEU A 122 -2.10 -8.78 -21.65
N ARG A 123 -2.41 -9.93 -22.25
CA ARG A 123 -1.54 -11.09 -22.40
C ARG A 123 -1.63 -11.63 -23.82
N THR A 124 -0.65 -12.41 -24.24
CA THR A 124 -0.72 -13.15 -25.50
C THR A 124 -1.81 -14.23 -25.44
N GLU A 125 -2.10 -14.87 -26.58
CA GLU A 125 -2.99 -16.03 -26.64
C GLU A 125 -2.55 -17.13 -25.64
N GLY A 126 -1.25 -17.45 -25.63
CA GLY A 126 -0.59 -18.35 -24.67
C GLY A 126 -0.43 -17.79 -23.25
N ASN A 127 -1.20 -16.77 -22.86
CA ASN A 127 -1.27 -16.19 -21.52
C ASN A 127 0.06 -15.57 -20.98
N PHE A 128 1.05 -15.31 -21.84
CA PHE A 128 2.27 -14.59 -21.46
C PHE A 128 2.00 -13.08 -21.33
N PRO A 129 2.58 -12.37 -20.33
CA PRO A 129 2.31 -10.95 -20.13
C PRO A 129 2.81 -10.08 -21.31
N LEU A 130 1.98 -9.12 -21.74
CA LEU A 130 2.39 -8.06 -22.66
C LEU A 130 2.78 -6.81 -21.87
N SER A 131 3.90 -6.17 -22.24
CA SER A 131 4.54 -5.14 -21.41
C SER A 131 3.86 -3.76 -21.44
N LEU A 132 3.22 -3.40 -22.56
CA LEU A 132 2.64 -2.07 -22.79
C LEU A 132 1.12 -2.08 -23.08
N PRO A 133 0.55 -3.02 -23.87
CA PRO A 133 -0.88 -3.06 -24.17
C PRO A 133 -1.76 -3.17 -22.92
N THR A 134 -2.56 -2.13 -22.64
CA THR A 134 -3.60 -2.17 -21.59
C THR A 134 -4.95 -1.65 -22.10
N ILE A 135 -6.04 -2.14 -21.50
CA ILE A 135 -7.39 -1.58 -21.67
C ILE A 135 -7.77 -0.81 -20.41
N PHE A 136 -8.31 0.39 -20.56
CA PHE A 136 -8.98 1.14 -19.51
C PHE A 136 -10.48 0.91 -19.59
N CYS A 137 -11.08 0.46 -18.49
CA CYS A 137 -12.51 0.16 -18.42
C CYS A 137 -13.09 0.44 -17.02
N GLN A 138 -14.39 0.65 -16.98
CA GLN A 138 -15.17 0.62 -15.75
C GLN A 138 -15.85 -0.74 -15.63
N ILE A 139 -15.66 -1.43 -14.50
CA ILE A 139 -16.36 -2.67 -14.15
C ILE A 139 -17.35 -2.35 -13.03
N ILE A 140 -18.58 -2.83 -13.16
CA ILE A 140 -19.63 -2.74 -12.14
C ILE A 140 -20.09 -4.16 -11.83
N LEU A 141 -20.07 -4.54 -10.56
CA LEU A 141 -20.53 -5.83 -10.06
C LEU A 141 -21.62 -5.58 -9.01
N LYS A 142 -22.71 -6.34 -9.10
CA LYS A 142 -23.85 -6.30 -8.17
C LYS A 142 -24.41 -7.73 -8.01
N SER A 143 -25.18 -7.97 -6.96
CA SER A 143 -26.08 -9.13 -6.94
C SER A 143 -27.13 -9.01 -8.04
N TYR A 144 -27.50 -10.11 -8.68
CA TYR A 144 -28.68 -10.18 -9.54
C TYR A 144 -29.94 -9.94 -8.69
N VAL A 145 -30.83 -9.10 -9.19
CA VAL A 145 -32.16 -8.86 -8.62
C VAL A 145 -33.18 -9.15 -9.73
N PRO A 146 -34.16 -10.05 -9.51
CA PRO A 146 -35.22 -10.29 -10.48
C PRO A 146 -36.02 -9.02 -10.80
N ASP A 147 -36.46 -8.89 -12.05
CA ASP A 147 -37.24 -7.75 -12.50
C ASP A 147 -38.49 -7.54 -11.63
N GLY A 148 -38.76 -6.27 -11.30
CA GLY A 148 -39.83 -5.88 -10.37
C GLY A 148 -39.43 -5.83 -8.88
N LEU A 149 -38.34 -6.48 -8.46
CA LEU A 149 -37.86 -6.45 -7.06
C LEU A 149 -36.78 -5.38 -6.79
N SER A 150 -36.30 -4.67 -7.82
CA SER A 150 -35.27 -3.62 -7.71
C SER A 150 -35.62 -2.55 -6.68
N ALA A 151 -36.82 -1.98 -6.75
CA ALA A 151 -37.28 -0.93 -5.84
C ALA A 151 -37.33 -1.38 -4.36
N PHE A 152 -37.60 -2.66 -4.10
CA PHE A 152 -37.59 -3.23 -2.76
C PHE A 152 -36.14 -3.41 -2.23
N VAL A 153 -35.24 -3.89 -3.09
CA VAL A 153 -33.81 -4.00 -2.75
C VAL A 153 -33.18 -2.62 -2.51
N ASP A 154 -33.54 -1.61 -3.30
CA ASP A 154 -33.05 -0.24 -3.12
C ASP A 154 -33.58 0.42 -1.84
N GLN A 155 -34.80 0.09 -1.39
CA GLN A 155 -35.30 0.47 -0.06
C GLN A 155 -34.49 -0.19 1.06
N LEU A 156 -34.23 -1.49 0.98
CA LEU A 156 -33.42 -2.23 1.98
C LEU A 156 -31.98 -1.72 2.04
N ASN A 157 -31.40 -1.30 0.91
CA ASN A 157 -30.08 -0.67 0.83
C ASN A 157 -30.03 0.75 1.45
N GLN A 158 -31.18 1.34 1.80
CA GLN A 158 -31.28 2.70 2.36
C GLN A 158 -32.01 2.73 3.71
N PRO A 159 -31.45 2.10 4.77
CA PRO A 159 -32.10 1.95 6.08
C PRO A 159 -32.42 3.27 6.81
N LEU A 160 -31.85 4.40 6.36
CA LEU A 160 -32.17 5.73 6.89
C LEU A 160 -33.47 6.32 6.32
N LEU A 161 -33.92 5.91 5.13
CA LEU A 161 -35.20 6.35 4.57
C LEU A 161 -36.38 5.64 5.25
N ILE A 162 -36.23 4.35 5.54
CA ILE A 162 -37.27 3.54 6.22
C ILE A 162 -37.63 4.15 7.58
N LYS A 163 -36.62 4.49 8.40
CA LYS A 163 -36.84 5.18 9.68
C LYS A 163 -37.61 6.48 9.51
N LYS A 164 -37.24 7.31 8.53
CA LYS A 164 -37.92 8.59 8.29
C LYS A 164 -39.40 8.42 7.90
N THR A 165 -39.79 7.30 7.28
CA THR A 165 -41.21 6.97 7.06
C THR A 165 -41.92 6.44 8.31
N GLU A 166 -41.22 5.73 9.21
CA GLU A 166 -41.76 5.31 10.51
C GLU A 166 -41.93 6.50 11.48
N ASP A 167 -40.96 7.43 11.51
CA ASP A 167 -41.01 8.69 12.27
C ASP A 167 -42.18 9.58 11.81
N VAL A 168 -42.42 9.65 10.49
CA VAL A 168 -43.57 10.39 9.92
C VAL A 168 -44.90 9.71 10.24
N ASN A 169 -45.01 8.38 10.11
CA ASN A 169 -46.26 7.67 10.40
C ASN A 169 -46.62 7.68 11.90
N SER A 170 -45.62 7.61 12.79
CA SER A 170 -45.82 7.77 14.24
C SER A 170 -46.09 9.22 14.68
N SER A 171 -45.68 10.21 13.87
CA SER A 171 -46.11 11.61 14.06
C SER A 171 -47.57 11.84 13.66
N ILE A 172 -48.09 11.08 12.68
CA ILE A 172 -49.44 11.25 12.13
C ILE A 172 -50.52 10.61 13.04
N SER A 173 -50.20 9.60 13.84
CA SER A 173 -51.18 8.92 14.71
C SER A 173 -51.67 9.74 15.92
N ASN A 174 -51.07 10.91 16.19
CA ASN A 174 -51.36 11.74 17.38
C ASN A 174 -52.11 13.05 17.09
N SER A 175 -52.72 13.20 15.90
CA SER A 175 -53.46 14.41 15.51
C SER A 175 -54.74 14.07 14.74
N ALA A 176 -55.80 13.70 15.47
CA ALA A 176 -57.12 13.37 14.91
C ALA A 176 -58.26 14.07 15.66
N ASP A 177 -58.40 15.38 15.45
CA ASP A 177 -59.59 16.17 15.80
C ASP A 177 -59.71 17.38 14.85
N GLY A 178 -60.88 18.01 14.75
CA GLY A 178 -60.97 19.44 14.40
C GLY A 178 -60.99 19.88 12.92
N GLY A 179 -61.86 19.29 12.10
CA GLY A 179 -62.59 19.89 10.96
C GLY A 179 -62.15 21.16 10.18
N THR A 180 -62.20 21.00 8.85
CA THR A 180 -62.85 21.90 7.84
C THR A 180 -62.10 23.13 7.25
N THR A 181 -62.44 23.42 5.98
CA THR A 181 -62.26 24.66 5.17
C THR A 181 -60.98 24.87 4.31
N SER A 182 -61.15 24.62 3.00
CA SER A 182 -60.73 25.43 1.84
C SER A 182 -59.48 26.34 1.83
N GLY A 183 -58.61 26.14 0.82
CA GLY A 183 -58.57 27.11 -0.30
C GLY A 183 -57.25 27.78 -0.69
N SER A 184 -56.56 27.24 -1.72
CA SER A 184 -55.54 27.92 -2.57
C SER A 184 -54.19 28.29 -1.86
N SER A 185 -53.08 28.64 -2.54
CA SER A 185 -52.77 28.79 -3.98
C SER A 185 -51.29 28.47 -4.32
N SER A 186 -50.98 28.31 -5.62
CA SER A 186 -49.68 28.47 -6.33
C SER A 186 -48.37 28.61 -5.53
N ALA A 187 -47.36 27.73 -5.71
CA ALA A 187 -46.28 27.79 -6.74
C ALA A 187 -45.22 28.92 -6.52
N ARG A 188 -43.92 28.80 -6.86
CA ARG A 188 -43.24 28.13 -8.00
C ARG A 188 -41.81 27.62 -7.68
N ARG A 189 -41.20 26.92 -8.65
CA ARG A 189 -39.75 26.57 -8.72
C ARG A 189 -38.83 27.80 -8.74
N ALA A 190 -37.60 27.64 -8.23
CA ALA A 190 -36.34 28.07 -8.86
C ALA A 190 -35.16 27.20 -8.37
N ARG A 191 -33.96 27.33 -8.96
CA ARG A 191 -32.72 26.60 -8.57
C ARG A 191 -31.51 27.58 -8.48
N PRO A 192 -30.22 27.17 -8.50
CA PRO A 192 -29.20 27.58 -7.53
C PRO A 192 -28.21 28.64 -8.06
N ILE A 193 -27.13 28.93 -7.30
CA ILE A 193 -25.72 28.98 -7.77
C ILE A 193 -24.75 29.15 -6.57
N ASP A 194 -23.45 28.96 -6.84
CA ASP A 194 -22.24 29.15 -6.01
C ASP A 194 -22.19 30.48 -5.20
N SER A 195 -21.26 30.73 -4.25
CA SER A 195 -19.82 30.46 -4.31
C SER A 195 -19.04 30.56 -2.97
N SER A 196 -17.73 30.29 -3.04
CA SER A 196 -16.76 30.26 -1.94
C SER A 196 -15.98 31.56 -1.73
N SER A 197 -15.64 31.92 -0.48
CA SER A 197 -14.37 32.62 -0.18
C SER A 197 -13.91 32.54 1.29
N THR A 198 -12.66 32.12 1.43
CA THR A 198 -11.73 32.17 2.58
C THR A 198 -11.69 33.48 3.41
N SER A 199 -11.61 33.37 4.74
CA SER A 199 -10.71 34.20 5.59
C SER A 199 -10.58 33.75 7.06
N THR A 200 -9.34 33.67 7.54
CA THR A 200 -8.90 33.83 8.95
C THR A 200 -7.92 35.04 8.97
N PRO A 201 -7.26 35.49 10.07
CA PRO A 201 -7.26 35.09 11.50
C PRO A 201 -7.61 36.32 12.40
N SER A 202 -7.32 36.54 13.70
CA SER A 202 -6.98 35.78 14.95
C SER A 202 -7.02 36.76 16.15
N LEU A 203 -6.88 36.27 17.40
CA LEU A 203 -6.63 37.02 18.66
C LEU A 203 -7.86 37.78 19.22
N ASP A 204 -8.01 38.04 20.54
CA ASP A 204 -7.14 37.72 21.69
C ASP A 204 -7.92 37.40 23.00
N SER A 205 -7.15 36.93 23.98
CA SER A 205 -7.39 36.47 25.35
C SER A 205 -8.27 37.29 26.32
N LYS A 206 -8.85 36.60 27.33
CA LYS A 206 -8.42 36.71 28.76
C LYS A 206 -8.91 35.52 29.61
N ALA A 207 -8.21 35.21 30.72
CA ALA A 207 -8.49 34.11 31.64
C ALA A 207 -8.32 34.54 33.12
N THR A 208 -8.82 33.73 34.08
CA THR A 208 -8.72 33.96 35.54
C THR A 208 -8.74 32.64 36.36
N THR A 209 -7.56 32.23 36.89
CA THR A 209 -7.27 31.54 38.20
C THR A 209 -7.99 30.23 38.61
N THR A 210 -7.46 29.26 39.40
CA THR A 210 -6.17 28.88 40.09
C THR A 210 -6.39 27.45 40.67
N SER A 211 -5.46 26.62 41.17
CA SER A 211 -3.98 26.48 41.29
C SER A 211 -3.69 24.96 41.56
N THR A 212 -2.68 24.36 42.22
CA THR A 212 -1.53 24.76 43.09
C THR A 212 -0.52 23.58 43.18
N GLY A 213 0.77 23.84 43.45
CA GLY A 213 1.82 22.80 43.71
C GLY A 213 2.46 22.23 42.43
N ALA A 214 3.75 22.38 42.08
CA ALA A 214 5.04 22.48 42.83
C ALA A 214 5.45 21.12 43.44
N SER A 215 6.67 20.55 43.32
CA SER A 215 8.02 20.99 42.84
C SER A 215 8.90 19.73 42.55
N SER A 216 10.14 19.75 42.02
CA SER A 216 10.89 20.55 41.01
C SER A 216 12.33 19.94 40.85
N ILE A 217 13.11 20.30 39.80
CA ILE A 217 14.61 20.13 39.69
C ILE A 217 15.16 18.67 39.63
N SER A 218 16.23 18.26 38.91
CA SER A 218 16.97 18.72 37.70
C SER A 218 17.93 17.60 37.20
N THR A 219 18.44 17.69 35.95
CA THR A 219 19.77 17.24 35.39
C THR A 219 20.49 15.98 35.97
N ASN A 220 21.09 15.05 35.22
CA ASN A 220 22.07 15.28 34.12
C ASN A 220 22.55 13.99 33.38
N THR A 221 23.24 14.16 32.23
CA THR A 221 24.30 13.30 31.59
C THR A 221 24.18 11.76 31.43
N LEU A 222 23.91 11.33 30.18
CA LEU A 222 24.69 10.43 29.30
C LEU A 222 25.66 9.35 29.90
N SER A 223 25.47 8.07 29.53
CA SER A 223 26.56 7.16 29.06
C SER A 223 26.09 5.77 28.57
N THR A 224 26.84 5.22 27.60
CA THR A 224 27.01 3.81 27.14
C THR A 224 25.88 2.75 27.18
N ALA A 225 25.88 1.92 26.13
CA ALA A 225 25.00 0.76 25.96
C ALA A 225 25.42 -0.45 26.81
N ASP A 226 24.48 -1.39 26.99
CA ASP A 226 24.79 -2.80 26.78
C ASP A 226 23.56 -3.58 26.25
N THR A 227 23.74 -4.86 25.93
CA THR A 227 22.80 -5.67 25.11
C THR A 227 22.13 -6.83 25.87
N THR A 228 21.08 -7.38 25.23
CA THR A 228 20.43 -8.69 25.46
C THR A 228 19.26 -8.80 26.46
N SER A 229 18.43 -9.82 26.19
CA SER A 229 17.50 -10.51 27.09
C SER A 229 16.34 -9.72 27.74
N LEU A 230 15.16 -9.79 27.10
CA LEU A 230 13.88 -9.82 27.84
C LEU A 230 12.95 -10.93 27.36
N ALA A 231 13.35 -12.18 27.58
CA ALA A 231 12.44 -13.31 27.59
C ALA A 231 11.90 -13.55 29.02
N SER A 232 10.66 -14.03 29.11
CA SER A 232 9.94 -14.38 30.35
C SER A 232 9.56 -13.24 31.32
N THR A 233 8.27 -12.93 31.34
CA THR A 233 7.52 -12.68 32.59
C THR A 233 6.08 -13.11 32.34
N ILE A 234 5.76 -14.36 32.72
CA ILE A 234 4.40 -14.88 32.67
C ILE A 234 3.68 -14.47 33.95
N LYS A 235 2.80 -13.48 33.85
CA LYS A 235 1.74 -13.23 34.84
C LYS A 235 0.41 -13.04 34.13
N SER A 236 -0.64 -13.60 34.73
CA SER A 236 -1.98 -13.79 34.17
C SER A 236 -2.55 -12.54 33.46
N LYS A 237 -2.72 -12.64 32.13
CA LYS A 237 -3.61 -11.79 31.34
C LYS A 237 -4.66 -12.65 30.63
N THR A 238 -5.81 -12.05 30.34
CA THR A 238 -6.90 -12.71 29.61
C THR A 238 -6.53 -12.94 28.13
N PRO A 239 -7.14 -13.92 27.43
CA PRO A 239 -6.69 -14.32 26.08
C PRO A 239 -6.90 -13.30 24.95
N THR A 240 -7.36 -12.08 25.27
CA THR A 240 -7.81 -11.08 24.29
C THR A 240 -6.71 -10.09 23.87
N GLU A 241 -5.56 -10.08 24.56
CA GLU A 241 -4.59 -8.96 24.50
C GLU A 241 -3.22 -9.34 23.89
N ILE A 242 -3.14 -10.46 23.15
CA ILE A 242 -1.90 -10.97 22.54
C ILE A 242 -1.86 -10.63 21.04
N ILE A 243 -1.80 -9.32 20.72
CA ILE A 243 -1.41 -8.83 19.39
C ILE A 243 -0.45 -7.67 19.60
N ILE A 244 0.82 -7.89 19.24
CA ILE A 244 1.86 -6.88 19.37
C ILE A 244 1.60 -5.78 18.33
N PRO A 245 1.55 -4.49 18.71
CA PRO A 245 1.35 -3.41 17.74
C PRO A 245 2.55 -3.34 16.79
N ILE A 246 2.27 -3.23 15.50
CA ILE A 246 3.33 -3.11 14.49
C ILE A 246 3.91 -1.71 14.58
N THR A 247 5.21 -1.60 14.88
CA THR A 247 5.97 -0.34 14.93
C THR A 247 7.09 -0.36 13.90
N LEU A 248 7.64 0.81 13.56
CA LEU A 248 8.72 0.88 12.57
C LEU A 248 10.00 0.18 13.09
N GLU A 249 10.27 0.25 14.39
CA GLU A 249 11.42 -0.44 14.99
C GLU A 249 11.25 -1.98 14.97
N TYR A 250 10.04 -2.49 15.24
CA TYR A 250 9.72 -3.92 15.07
C TYR A 250 9.98 -4.41 13.62
N LEU A 251 9.64 -3.58 12.62
CA LEU A 251 9.92 -3.88 11.21
C LEU A 251 11.42 -3.77 10.86
N ARG A 252 12.19 -2.92 11.55
CA ARG A 252 13.66 -2.81 11.41
C ARG A 252 14.39 -4.00 12.03
N GLU A 253 13.93 -4.53 13.17
CA GLU A 253 14.48 -5.73 13.79
C GLU A 253 14.26 -7.00 12.95
N HIS A 254 13.30 -6.97 12.02
CA HIS A 254 12.94 -8.13 11.21
C HIS A 254 14.14 -8.67 10.40
N LYS A 255 14.32 -9.99 10.46
CA LYS A 255 15.47 -10.75 9.91
C LYS A 255 15.82 -10.40 8.46
N ASN A 256 14.83 -10.07 7.62
CA ASN A 256 15.05 -9.70 6.23
C ASN A 256 15.56 -8.26 6.06
N PHE A 257 15.12 -7.33 6.92
CA PHE A 257 15.63 -5.95 6.94
C PHE A 257 17.08 -5.90 7.44
N CYS A 258 17.38 -6.60 8.53
CA CYS A 258 18.74 -6.75 9.05
C CYS A 258 19.72 -7.32 8.01
N LYS A 259 19.30 -8.31 7.21
CA LYS A 259 20.09 -8.84 6.07
C LYS A 259 20.33 -7.79 4.98
N LEU A 260 19.30 -7.03 4.59
CA LEU A 260 19.42 -5.98 3.57
C LEU A 260 20.41 -4.90 4.03
N LYS A 261 20.24 -4.37 5.23
CA LYS A 261 21.14 -3.37 5.83
C LYS A 261 22.60 -3.85 5.83
N HIS A 262 22.85 -5.09 6.28
CA HIS A 262 24.20 -5.67 6.30
C HIS A 262 24.81 -5.90 4.89
N LYS A 263 23.99 -6.14 3.86
CA LYS A 263 24.45 -6.15 2.45
C LYS A 263 24.87 -4.73 2.03
N GLN A 264 24.04 -3.74 2.30
CA GLN A 264 24.25 -2.34 1.93
C GLN A 264 25.48 -1.74 2.63
N ASP A 265 25.70 -2.03 3.92
CA ASP A 265 26.91 -1.64 4.67
C ASP A 265 28.19 -2.16 3.99
N LYS A 266 28.19 -3.43 3.56
CA LYS A 266 29.32 -4.05 2.83
C LYS A 266 29.59 -3.40 1.48
N GLU A 267 28.54 -3.01 0.76
CA GLU A 267 28.62 -2.33 -0.53
C GLU A 267 29.24 -0.92 -0.38
N ILE A 268 28.81 -0.14 0.62
CA ILE A 268 29.41 1.16 0.96
C ILE A 268 30.88 1.02 1.37
N ILE A 269 31.25 -0.01 2.14
CA ILE A 269 32.65 -0.28 2.50
C ILE A 269 33.50 -0.62 1.27
N LEU A 270 32.97 -1.40 0.32
CA LEU A 270 33.65 -1.75 -0.92
C LEU A 270 33.84 -0.52 -1.83
N MET A 271 32.79 0.31 -1.97
CA MET A 271 32.86 1.55 -2.74
C MET A 271 33.89 2.53 -2.18
N LYS A 272 33.92 2.74 -0.85
CA LYS A 272 34.97 3.57 -0.21
C LYS A 272 36.38 3.06 -0.50
N LYS A 273 36.59 1.73 -0.53
CA LYS A 273 37.88 1.11 -0.88
C LYS A 273 38.22 1.26 -2.37
N LYS A 274 37.23 1.31 -3.27
CA LYS A 274 37.41 1.66 -4.70
C LYS A 274 37.84 3.12 -4.85
N HIS A 275 37.09 4.05 -4.25
CA HIS A 275 37.35 5.49 -4.31
C HIS A 275 38.72 5.88 -3.77
N ALA A 276 39.13 5.32 -2.63
CA ALA A 276 40.47 5.56 -2.06
C ALA A 276 41.62 5.06 -2.98
N LYS A 277 41.41 3.98 -3.73
CA LYS A 277 42.40 3.50 -4.73
C LYS A 277 42.49 4.44 -5.94
N GLU A 278 41.35 4.89 -6.47
CA GLU A 278 41.31 5.88 -7.56
C GLU A 278 42.03 7.18 -7.16
N GLN A 279 41.78 7.67 -5.93
CA GLN A 279 42.46 8.85 -5.36
C GLN A 279 43.98 8.64 -5.24
N SER A 280 44.43 7.48 -4.75
CA SER A 280 45.87 7.15 -4.66
C SER A 280 46.57 7.18 -6.02
N VAL A 281 45.94 6.59 -7.05
CA VAL A 281 46.53 6.53 -8.41
C VAL A 281 46.67 7.92 -9.02
N ILE A 282 45.66 8.78 -8.87
CA ILE A 282 45.69 10.15 -9.41
C ILE A 282 46.67 11.03 -8.62
N GLY A 283 46.69 10.96 -7.28
CA GLY A 283 47.68 11.66 -6.47
C GLY A 283 49.12 11.26 -6.80
N GLU A 284 49.37 9.97 -7.02
CA GLU A 284 50.66 9.48 -7.53
C GLU A 284 51.02 10.04 -8.91
N GLN A 285 50.06 10.08 -9.85
CA GLN A 285 50.26 10.64 -11.19
C GLN A 285 50.61 12.13 -11.13
N GLN A 286 49.84 12.91 -10.35
CA GLN A 286 50.04 14.35 -10.20
C GLN A 286 51.38 14.68 -9.55
N SER A 287 51.77 13.93 -8.50
CA SER A 287 53.10 14.02 -7.88
C SER A 287 54.23 13.69 -8.86
N LYS A 288 54.09 12.61 -9.67
CA LYS A 288 55.09 12.24 -10.70
C LYS A 288 55.24 13.31 -11.78
N ILE A 289 54.16 14.02 -12.13
CA ILE A 289 54.17 15.14 -13.10
C ILE A 289 54.81 16.39 -12.49
N MET A 290 54.42 16.78 -11.27
CA MET A 290 54.96 17.96 -10.58
C MET A 290 56.48 17.84 -10.36
N ASN A 291 56.96 16.66 -9.97
CA ASN A 291 58.39 16.40 -9.81
C ASN A 291 59.16 16.54 -11.13
N LYS A 292 58.62 16.06 -12.26
CA LYS A 292 59.25 16.25 -13.59
C LYS A 292 59.44 17.72 -13.91
N VAL A 293 58.37 18.52 -13.86
CA VAL A 293 58.41 19.95 -14.19
C VAL A 293 59.37 20.70 -13.27
N LYS A 294 59.39 20.38 -11.96
CA LYS A 294 60.38 20.93 -11.03
C LYS A 294 61.82 20.66 -11.48
N THR A 295 62.15 19.41 -11.82
CA THR A 295 63.51 19.09 -12.34
C THR A 295 63.83 19.68 -13.71
N GLU A 296 62.83 20.17 -14.45
CA GLU A 296 63.00 20.83 -15.75
C GLU A 296 63.27 22.33 -15.57
N CYS A 297 62.52 23.00 -14.69
CA CYS A 297 62.81 24.37 -14.24
C CYS A 297 64.18 24.49 -13.55
N GLU A 298 64.59 23.48 -12.75
CA GLU A 298 65.91 23.42 -12.12
C GLU A 298 67.06 23.20 -13.12
N LYS A 299 66.80 22.65 -14.31
CA LYS A 299 67.79 22.56 -15.41
C LYS A 299 67.88 23.89 -16.15
N LEU A 300 66.75 24.51 -16.46
CA LEU A 300 66.69 25.81 -17.15
C LEU A 300 67.30 26.96 -16.34
N THR A 301 67.29 26.88 -15.01
CA THR A 301 67.96 27.85 -14.13
C THR A 301 69.47 27.58 -13.94
N ARG A 302 69.99 26.42 -14.36
CA ARG A 302 71.41 26.06 -14.31
C ARG A 302 72.12 26.32 -15.65
N SER A 303 72.15 27.59 -16.08
CA SER A 303 73.07 28.02 -17.13
C SER A 303 74.54 27.84 -16.69
N PRO A 304 75.48 27.47 -17.58
CA PRO A 304 76.88 27.30 -17.21
C PRO A 304 77.53 28.63 -16.80
N MET A 305 78.15 28.66 -15.63
CA MET A 305 78.95 29.79 -15.17
C MET A 305 80.29 29.81 -15.93
N ILE A 306 80.42 30.69 -16.92
CA ILE A 306 81.67 30.84 -17.69
C ILE A 306 82.70 31.58 -16.83
N ASN A 307 83.86 30.97 -16.62
CA ASN A 307 84.99 31.60 -15.93
C ASN A 307 85.56 32.77 -16.75
N SER A 308 85.50 33.98 -16.19
CA SER A 308 86.47 35.05 -16.48
C SER A 308 86.62 35.94 -15.24
N GLY A 309 87.82 36.43 -14.98
CA GLY A 309 88.21 36.95 -13.67
C GLY A 309 88.04 38.45 -13.44
N ASN A 310 88.43 38.82 -12.22
CA ASN A 310 88.70 40.17 -11.68
C ASN A 310 87.55 41.05 -11.14
N SER A 311 87.97 41.80 -10.12
CA SER A 311 87.37 43.00 -9.52
C SER A 311 86.12 42.83 -8.64
N ARG A 312 86.36 42.96 -7.34
CA ARG A 312 85.38 43.33 -6.30
C ARG A 312 84.68 44.65 -6.71
N LYS A 313 83.38 44.78 -6.45
CA LYS A 313 82.90 45.74 -5.44
C LYS A 313 81.42 45.62 -5.07
N ASP A 314 81.13 46.24 -3.92
CA ASP A 314 79.87 46.81 -3.44
C ASP A 314 78.63 45.89 -3.29
N LEU A 315 78.44 45.41 -2.05
CA LEU A 315 77.12 45.06 -1.53
C LEU A 315 76.35 46.36 -1.23
N SER A 316 75.17 46.56 -1.84
CA SER A 316 74.02 47.19 -1.17
C SER A 316 72.72 46.99 -1.96
N ASN A 317 71.61 47.09 -1.24
CA ASN A 317 70.21 47.15 -1.71
C ASN A 317 69.63 45.93 -2.48
N GLY A 318 68.51 45.40 -1.94
CA GLY A 318 67.36 45.14 -2.82
C GLY A 318 66.92 43.70 -3.06
N ILE A 319 67.23 42.71 -2.20
CA ILE A 319 66.49 41.42 -2.24
C ILE A 319 65.09 41.63 -1.62
N ASN A 320 64.23 42.31 -2.37
CA ASN A 320 62.79 42.27 -2.16
C ASN A 320 62.32 40.84 -2.52
N SER A 321 61.61 40.17 -1.61
CA SER A 321 61.15 38.78 -1.79
C SER A 321 59.99 38.62 -2.80
N SER A 322 59.65 39.67 -3.54
CA SER A 322 58.61 39.73 -4.58
C SER A 322 59.15 39.36 -5.98
N GLY A 323 59.90 38.26 -6.06
CA GLY A 323 60.74 37.91 -7.23
C GLY A 323 60.31 36.73 -8.10
N VAL A 324 59.38 35.87 -7.65
CA VAL A 324 58.91 34.71 -8.46
C VAL A 324 57.56 35.05 -9.10
N LYS A 325 57.61 35.57 -10.34
CA LYS A 325 56.49 35.41 -11.26
C LYS A 325 56.41 33.92 -11.60
N SER A 326 55.41 33.21 -11.05
CA SER A 326 55.18 31.80 -11.38
C SER A 326 55.06 31.63 -12.89
N ASP A 327 55.79 30.68 -13.46
CA ASP A 327 55.72 30.37 -14.89
C ASP A 327 54.25 30.09 -15.26
N PRO A 328 53.67 30.79 -16.27
CA PRO A 328 52.32 30.52 -16.72
C PRO A 328 52.06 29.03 -16.96
N LYS A 329 53.02 28.30 -17.52
CA LYS A 329 52.91 26.85 -17.77
C LYS A 329 52.79 26.03 -16.49
N LEU A 330 53.43 26.47 -15.40
CA LEU A 330 53.33 25.83 -14.10
C LEU A 330 51.97 26.11 -13.46
N MET A 331 51.44 27.33 -13.62
CA MET A 331 50.11 27.69 -13.13
C MET A 331 49.00 26.98 -13.91
N ASP A 332 49.09 26.91 -15.24
CA ASP A 332 48.14 26.18 -16.09
C ASP A 332 48.10 24.69 -15.72
N LEU A 333 49.26 24.06 -15.50
CA LEU A 333 49.36 22.66 -15.08
C LEU A 333 48.82 22.43 -13.66
N ILE A 334 49.05 23.35 -12.72
CA ILE A 334 48.47 23.28 -11.36
C ILE A 334 46.94 23.41 -11.45
N ASN A 335 46.42 24.26 -12.33
CA ASN A 335 44.98 24.39 -12.57
C ASN A 335 44.40 23.09 -13.18
N GLU A 336 45.07 22.50 -14.16
CA GLU A 336 44.67 21.21 -14.77
C GLU A 336 44.60 20.08 -13.73
N GLN A 337 45.63 19.93 -12.89
CA GLN A 337 45.65 18.94 -11.81
C GLN A 337 44.54 19.17 -10.76
N ASN A 338 44.25 20.43 -10.41
CA ASN A 338 43.14 20.77 -9.52
C ASN A 338 41.77 20.46 -10.14
N VAL A 339 41.60 20.66 -11.45
CA VAL A 339 40.38 20.31 -12.18
C VAL A 339 40.19 18.79 -12.23
N GLU A 340 41.23 18.02 -12.60
CA GLU A 340 41.19 16.53 -12.55
C GLU A 340 40.76 16.02 -11.18
N TRP A 341 41.40 16.51 -10.11
CA TRP A 341 41.13 16.09 -8.74
C TRP A 341 39.71 16.46 -8.30
N THR A 342 39.27 17.68 -8.60
CA THR A 342 37.92 18.15 -8.24
C THR A 342 36.85 17.36 -8.99
N THR A 343 37.05 17.07 -10.29
CA THR A 343 36.15 16.23 -11.09
C THR A 343 36.10 14.79 -10.56
N LEU A 344 37.22 14.22 -10.13
CA LEU A 344 37.26 12.91 -9.47
C LEU A 344 36.41 12.91 -8.19
N VAL A 345 36.64 13.86 -7.28
CA VAL A 345 35.95 13.93 -6.00
C VAL A 345 34.45 14.17 -6.20
N GLN A 346 34.05 15.03 -7.13
CA GLN A 346 32.66 15.27 -7.49
C GLN A 346 31.99 14.00 -8.05
N ARG A 347 32.65 13.27 -8.96
CA ARG A 347 32.16 11.98 -9.48
C ARG A 347 31.94 10.95 -8.35
N GLN A 348 32.91 10.82 -7.44
CA GLN A 348 32.85 9.87 -6.34
C GLN A 348 31.77 10.23 -5.31
N LEU A 349 31.58 11.53 -5.03
CA LEU A 349 30.48 12.02 -4.21
C LEU A 349 29.12 11.67 -4.83
N ILE A 350 28.95 11.88 -6.14
CA ILE A 350 27.73 11.52 -6.87
C ILE A 350 27.49 10.00 -6.81
N GLU A 351 28.49 9.17 -7.11
CA GLU A 351 28.39 7.70 -7.06
C GLU A 351 27.95 7.20 -5.66
N MET A 352 28.56 7.74 -4.61
CA MET A 352 28.22 7.47 -3.21
C MET A 352 26.79 7.91 -2.85
N ASN A 353 26.36 9.07 -3.36
CA ASN A 353 25.04 9.63 -3.12
C ASN A 353 23.93 8.89 -3.87
N THR A 354 24.18 8.43 -5.10
CA THR A 354 23.26 7.59 -5.88
C THR A 354 23.04 6.24 -5.21
N VAL A 355 24.11 5.56 -4.79
CA VAL A 355 23.98 4.25 -4.10
C VAL A 355 23.30 4.40 -2.73
N ARG A 356 23.61 5.45 -1.96
CA ARG A 356 22.87 5.73 -0.70
C ARG A 356 21.38 5.96 -0.94
N ARG A 357 21.00 6.73 -1.96
CA ARG A 357 19.60 7.00 -2.33
C ARG A 357 18.88 5.70 -2.75
N GLN A 358 19.55 4.84 -3.52
CA GLN A 358 19.05 3.50 -3.87
C GLN A 358 18.90 2.61 -2.63
N HIS A 359 19.86 2.63 -1.71
CA HIS A 359 19.79 1.85 -0.46
C HIS A 359 18.62 2.27 0.43
N THR A 360 18.37 3.57 0.60
CA THR A 360 17.18 4.04 1.34
C THR A 360 15.88 3.64 0.64
N LYS A 361 15.81 3.73 -0.69
CA LYS A 361 14.63 3.26 -1.44
C LYS A 361 14.36 1.78 -1.22
N GLU A 362 15.38 0.92 -1.32
CA GLU A 362 15.28 -0.51 -1.03
C GLU A 362 14.81 -0.79 0.41
N GLN A 363 15.27 0.01 1.38
CA GLN A 363 14.81 -0.07 2.77
C GLN A 363 13.32 0.32 2.90
N CYS A 364 12.88 1.42 2.29
CA CYS A 364 11.48 1.83 2.28
C CYS A 364 10.57 0.75 1.64
N ASP A 365 10.95 0.25 0.46
CA ASP A 365 10.16 -0.75 -0.27
C ASP A 365 10.09 -2.09 0.49
N LEU A 366 11.17 -2.50 1.16
CA LEU A 366 11.16 -3.68 2.04
C LEU A 366 10.30 -3.45 3.30
N LEU A 367 10.36 -2.29 3.95
CA LEU A 367 9.53 -1.98 5.12
C LEU A 367 8.03 -2.00 4.78
N ARG A 368 7.64 -1.46 3.61
CA ARG A 368 6.27 -1.53 3.08
C ARG A 368 5.81 -2.99 2.87
N LEU A 369 6.68 -3.84 2.31
CA LEU A 369 6.39 -5.26 2.10
C LEU A 369 6.23 -6.02 3.44
N LEU A 370 7.14 -5.78 4.40
CA LEU A 370 7.14 -6.44 5.71
C LEU A 370 5.95 -6.02 6.58
N LEU A 371 5.49 -4.77 6.48
CA LEU A 371 4.25 -4.31 7.10
C LEU A 371 3.05 -5.14 6.62
N ASP A 372 2.89 -5.26 5.30
CA ASP A 372 1.82 -6.04 4.68
C ASP A 372 1.91 -7.54 5.01
N GLU A 373 3.11 -8.11 5.07
CA GLU A 373 3.35 -9.51 5.46
C GLU A 373 3.02 -9.76 6.96
N THR A 374 3.39 -8.83 7.83
CA THR A 374 3.09 -8.88 9.27
C THR A 374 1.58 -8.77 9.52
N GLN A 375 0.89 -7.83 8.86
CA GLN A 375 -0.57 -7.67 8.98
C GLN A 375 -1.31 -8.93 8.51
N LYS A 376 -0.92 -9.52 7.37
CA LYS A 376 -1.48 -10.80 6.87
C LYS A 376 -1.25 -11.94 7.87
N THR A 377 -0.10 -11.99 8.53
CA THR A 377 0.23 -13.00 9.54
C THR A 377 -0.67 -12.85 10.79
N GLN A 378 -0.82 -11.63 11.33
CA GLN A 378 -1.71 -11.38 12.47
C GLN A 378 -3.19 -11.69 12.17
N VAL A 379 -3.68 -11.37 10.95
CA VAL A 379 -5.03 -11.75 10.52
C VAL A 379 -5.19 -13.27 10.47
N LYS A 380 -4.18 -13.98 9.92
CA LYS A 380 -4.18 -15.46 9.90
C LYS A 380 -4.24 -16.04 11.31
N GLU A 381 -3.41 -15.55 12.23
CA GLU A 381 -3.38 -15.97 13.64
C GLU A 381 -4.73 -15.75 14.35
N ILE A 382 -5.41 -14.62 14.10
CA ILE A 382 -6.80 -14.42 14.54
C ILE A 382 -7.71 -15.51 13.99
N THR A 383 -7.68 -15.79 12.68
CA THR A 383 -8.61 -16.75 12.07
C THR A 383 -8.40 -18.19 12.56
N GLU A 384 -7.15 -18.60 12.80
CA GLU A 384 -6.82 -19.92 13.36
C GLU A 384 -7.22 -20.02 14.85
N ARG A 385 -7.01 -18.95 15.63
CA ARG A 385 -7.51 -18.83 17.01
C ARG A 385 -9.03 -18.91 17.07
N HIS A 386 -9.74 -18.19 16.21
CA HIS A 386 -11.21 -18.19 16.14
C HIS A 386 -11.78 -19.56 15.72
N LEU A 387 -11.10 -20.26 14.81
CA LEU A 387 -11.45 -21.63 14.42
C LEU A 387 -11.23 -22.64 15.56
N LYS A 388 -10.17 -22.47 16.36
CA LYS A 388 -9.93 -23.28 17.57
C LYS A 388 -11.00 -23.02 18.64
N GLU A 389 -11.24 -21.76 18.99
CA GLU A 389 -12.29 -21.37 19.95
C GLU A 389 -13.66 -21.96 19.58
N LYS A 390 -14.01 -21.99 18.27
CA LYS A 390 -15.26 -22.62 17.80
C LYS A 390 -15.30 -24.12 18.10
N LYS A 391 -14.23 -24.87 17.81
CA LYS A 391 -14.16 -26.32 18.09
C LYS A 391 -14.23 -26.61 19.57
N ASP A 392 -13.50 -25.84 20.39
CA ASP A 392 -13.50 -25.97 21.85
C ASP A 392 -14.91 -25.67 22.42
N LEU A 393 -15.64 -24.70 21.84
CA LEU A 393 -17.03 -24.42 22.19
C LEU A 393 -17.97 -25.57 21.83
N GLU A 394 -17.93 -26.07 20.59
CA GLU A 394 -18.77 -27.19 20.13
C GLU A 394 -18.53 -28.46 20.99
N LEU A 395 -17.27 -28.72 21.37
CA LEU A 395 -16.90 -29.84 22.24
C LEU A 395 -17.40 -29.65 23.69
N ASN A 396 -17.38 -28.43 24.22
CA ASN A 396 -17.95 -28.12 25.53
C ASN A 396 -19.49 -28.22 25.54
N GLN A 397 -20.16 -27.83 24.46
CA GLN A 397 -21.62 -28.02 24.31
C GLN A 397 -22.01 -29.51 24.31
N VAL A 398 -21.22 -30.38 23.66
CA VAL A 398 -21.40 -31.83 23.72
C VAL A 398 -21.20 -32.37 25.14
N ARG A 399 -20.13 -31.95 25.85
CA ARG A 399 -19.88 -32.34 27.25
C ARG A 399 -21.03 -31.96 28.17
N GLN A 400 -21.47 -30.70 28.10
CA GLN A 400 -22.59 -30.16 28.90
C GLN A 400 -23.86 -30.99 28.67
N ASN A 401 -24.22 -31.26 27.42
CA ASN A 401 -25.42 -32.02 27.07
C ASN A 401 -25.40 -33.47 27.62
N ILE A 402 -24.21 -34.12 27.61
CA ILE A 402 -24.01 -35.44 28.23
C ILE A 402 -24.14 -35.36 29.76
N GLU A 403 -23.57 -34.33 30.38
CA GLU A 403 -23.63 -34.16 31.83
C GLU A 403 -25.05 -33.84 32.32
N ASP A 404 -25.78 -32.96 31.64
CA ASP A 404 -27.17 -32.63 31.98
C ASP A 404 -28.09 -33.86 31.81
N SER A 405 -27.85 -34.67 30.77
CA SER A 405 -28.57 -35.93 30.56
C SER A 405 -28.31 -36.94 31.69
N LYS A 406 -27.07 -37.00 32.20
CA LYS A 406 -26.72 -37.83 33.37
C LYS A 406 -27.34 -37.29 34.65
N ARG A 407 -27.33 -35.97 34.86
CA ARG A 407 -27.96 -35.30 36.01
C ARG A 407 -29.46 -35.63 36.05
N LEU A 408 -30.18 -35.43 34.95
CA LEU A 408 -31.60 -35.77 34.82
C LEU A 408 -31.87 -37.26 35.10
N GLY A 409 -31.02 -38.16 34.59
CA GLY A 409 -31.11 -39.61 34.86
C GLY A 409 -30.85 -40.02 36.31
N SER A 410 -30.30 -39.12 37.14
CA SER A 410 -30.05 -39.35 38.58
C SER A 410 -31.13 -38.79 39.51
N GLU A 411 -32.14 -38.09 38.96
CA GLU A 411 -33.20 -37.44 39.74
C GLU A 411 -34.18 -38.45 40.35
N LYS A 412 -34.03 -38.75 41.64
CA LYS A 412 -34.94 -39.62 42.42
C LYS A 412 -36.38 -39.09 42.58
N ASN A 413 -36.73 -37.97 41.95
CA ASN A 413 -38.00 -37.25 42.13
C ASN A 413 -38.72 -37.04 40.78
N ILE A 414 -38.68 -38.08 39.94
CA ILE A 414 -39.47 -38.23 38.71
C ILE A 414 -40.41 -39.41 38.97
N ARG A 415 -41.73 -39.20 38.89
CA ARG A 415 -42.72 -40.21 39.33
C ARG A 415 -43.13 -41.14 38.20
N ASN A 416 -43.44 -40.58 37.02
CA ASN A 416 -44.03 -41.32 35.90
C ASN A 416 -43.23 -41.11 34.60
N LYS A 417 -43.28 -42.08 33.68
CA LYS A 417 -42.59 -41.99 32.37
C LYS A 417 -42.96 -40.75 31.56
N SER A 418 -44.23 -40.34 31.57
CA SER A 418 -44.70 -39.12 30.90
C SER A 418 -44.07 -37.83 31.47
N GLU A 419 -43.67 -37.84 32.74
CA GLU A 419 -42.94 -36.75 33.38
C GLU A 419 -41.47 -36.74 32.93
N LEU A 420 -40.83 -37.91 32.85
CA LEU A 420 -39.48 -38.07 32.28
C LEU A 420 -39.43 -37.57 30.83
N ASP A 421 -40.36 -38.03 29.99
CA ASP A 421 -40.47 -37.65 28.58
C ASP A 421 -40.83 -36.16 28.40
N ARG A 422 -41.38 -35.50 29.43
CA ARG A 422 -41.50 -34.04 29.49
C ARG A 422 -40.15 -33.40 29.84
N ARG A 423 -39.52 -33.76 30.97
CA ARG A 423 -38.24 -33.15 31.41
C ARG A 423 -37.13 -33.32 30.37
N VAL A 424 -37.09 -34.45 29.64
CA VAL A 424 -36.15 -34.68 28.53
C VAL A 424 -36.38 -33.70 27.37
N ARG A 425 -37.63 -33.37 27.02
CA ARG A 425 -37.95 -32.37 25.99
C ARG A 425 -37.63 -30.94 26.46
N GLU A 426 -37.97 -30.65 27.71
CA GLU A 426 -37.72 -29.35 28.36
C GLU A 426 -36.21 -29.06 28.43
N LEU A 427 -35.40 -30.04 28.85
CA LEU A 427 -33.93 -29.96 28.85
C LEU A 427 -33.35 -29.78 27.45
N LYS A 428 -33.81 -30.57 26.46
CA LYS A 428 -33.37 -30.42 25.06
C LYS A 428 -33.66 -29.01 24.52
N SER A 429 -34.85 -28.47 24.78
CA SER A 429 -35.23 -27.11 24.39
C SER A 429 -34.32 -26.05 25.03
N ASN A 430 -34.13 -26.14 26.35
CA ASN A 430 -33.31 -25.20 27.11
C ASN A 430 -31.83 -25.23 26.67
N ASN A 431 -31.27 -26.43 26.45
CA ASN A 431 -29.91 -26.58 25.94
C ASN A 431 -29.77 -26.08 24.49
N THR A 432 -30.73 -26.35 23.61
CA THR A 432 -30.73 -25.77 22.25
C THR A 432 -30.73 -24.24 22.28
N LYS A 433 -31.58 -23.61 23.13
CA LYS A 433 -31.60 -22.15 23.30
C LYS A 433 -30.25 -21.63 23.82
N LYS A 434 -29.74 -22.19 24.92
CA LYS A 434 -28.46 -21.82 25.54
C LYS A 434 -27.29 -21.91 24.55
N PHE A 435 -27.21 -23.00 23.79
CA PHE A 435 -26.14 -23.22 22.81
C PHE A 435 -26.22 -22.27 21.61
N LEU A 436 -27.42 -21.85 21.19
CA LEU A 436 -27.62 -20.83 20.14
C LEU A 436 -27.22 -19.43 20.63
N GLU A 437 -27.64 -19.03 21.83
CA GLU A 437 -27.26 -17.75 22.44
C GLU A 437 -25.75 -17.65 22.67
N GLU A 438 -25.13 -18.74 23.14
CA GLU A 438 -23.68 -18.84 23.33
C GLU A 438 -22.90 -18.73 22.01
N ARG A 439 -23.34 -19.45 20.95
CA ARG A 439 -22.76 -19.32 19.60
C ARG A 439 -22.93 -17.90 19.04
N LYS A 440 -24.08 -17.25 19.25
CA LYS A 440 -24.31 -15.86 18.86
C LYS A 440 -23.38 -14.91 19.62
N ARG A 441 -23.22 -15.08 20.93
CA ARG A 441 -22.28 -14.28 21.75
C ARG A 441 -20.84 -14.44 21.30
N GLN A 442 -20.42 -15.67 20.96
CA GLN A 442 -19.08 -15.95 20.45
C GLN A 442 -18.86 -15.33 19.05
N MET A 443 -19.85 -15.40 18.16
CA MET A 443 -19.81 -14.72 16.85
C MET A 443 -19.61 -13.20 17.02
N MET A 444 -20.43 -12.53 17.83
CA MET A 444 -20.31 -11.09 18.12
C MET A 444 -18.96 -10.71 18.77
N LYS A 445 -18.33 -11.61 19.54
CA LYS A 445 -16.96 -11.41 20.08
C LYS A 445 -15.93 -11.45 18.96
N GLN A 446 -15.96 -12.49 18.12
CA GLN A 446 -15.01 -12.70 17.04
C GLN A 446 -15.12 -11.63 15.93
N GLU A 447 -16.32 -11.11 15.69
CA GLU A 447 -16.56 -9.97 14.79
C GLU A 447 -15.89 -8.69 15.30
N ARG A 448 -16.12 -8.30 16.56
CA ARG A 448 -15.48 -7.14 17.20
C ARG A 448 -13.96 -7.26 17.28
N GLU A 449 -13.43 -8.46 17.53
CA GLU A 449 -11.98 -8.68 17.51
C GLU A 449 -11.37 -8.44 16.12
N LYS A 450 -12.06 -8.83 15.05
CA LYS A 450 -11.64 -8.54 13.67
C LYS A 450 -11.75 -7.05 13.36
N GLU A 451 -12.88 -6.43 13.69
CA GLU A 451 -13.11 -4.99 13.48
C GLU A 451 -12.04 -4.14 14.17
N ASN A 452 -11.72 -4.46 15.43
CA ASN A 452 -10.67 -3.79 16.19
C ASN A 452 -9.28 -4.02 15.59
N LEU A 453 -8.96 -5.24 15.10
CA LEU A 453 -7.70 -5.48 14.42
C LEU A 453 -7.61 -4.68 13.12
N THR A 454 -8.65 -4.67 12.29
CA THR A 454 -8.67 -3.91 11.02
C THR A 454 -8.44 -2.42 11.28
N LYS A 455 -9.16 -1.81 12.22
CA LYS A 455 -8.96 -0.39 12.60
C LYS A 455 -7.54 -0.13 13.12
N SER A 456 -6.97 -1.06 13.87
CA SER A 456 -5.59 -0.98 14.35
C SER A 456 -4.59 -1.06 13.19
N HIS A 457 -4.80 -1.96 12.23
CA HIS A 457 -3.98 -2.13 11.03
C HIS A 457 -4.07 -0.94 10.08
N GLU A 458 -5.25 -0.35 9.88
CA GLU A 458 -5.43 0.89 9.09
C GLU A 458 -4.69 2.07 9.73
N THR A 459 -4.82 2.22 11.06
CA THR A 459 -4.13 3.28 11.83
C THR A 459 -2.61 3.10 11.77
N GLN A 460 -2.12 1.89 12.07
CA GLN A 460 -0.68 1.56 11.98
C GLN A 460 -0.16 1.79 10.57
N LYS A 461 -0.88 1.34 9.53
CA LYS A 461 -0.45 1.46 8.14
C LYS A 461 -0.38 2.91 7.68
N THR A 462 -1.33 3.74 8.09
CA THR A 462 -1.31 5.19 7.79
C THR A 462 -0.09 5.87 8.42
N THR A 463 0.16 5.64 9.71
CA THR A 463 1.30 6.23 10.43
C THR A 463 2.65 5.74 9.91
N LEU A 464 2.79 4.43 9.70
CA LEU A 464 4.05 3.81 9.26
C LEU A 464 4.39 4.16 7.80
N LEU A 465 3.39 4.25 6.90
CA LEU A 465 3.64 4.72 5.54
C LEU A 465 4.11 6.18 5.56
N ALA A 466 3.47 7.06 6.32
CA ALA A 466 3.93 8.45 6.47
C ALA A 466 5.36 8.54 7.02
N GLU A 467 5.76 7.68 7.98
CA GLU A 467 7.14 7.65 8.50
C GLU A 467 8.15 7.12 7.46
N ILE A 468 7.79 6.09 6.70
CA ILE A 468 8.60 5.52 5.61
C ILE A 468 8.76 6.50 4.43
N ASP A 469 7.69 7.22 4.09
CA ASP A 469 7.68 8.22 3.03
C ASP A 469 8.52 9.43 3.44
N LYS A 470 8.39 9.91 4.68
CA LYS A 470 9.26 10.96 5.25
C LYS A 470 10.73 10.55 5.28
N MET A 471 11.04 9.27 5.57
CA MET A 471 12.40 8.74 5.51
C MET A 471 12.95 8.76 4.06
N LEU A 472 12.11 8.51 3.06
CA LEU A 472 12.47 8.62 1.66
C LEU A 472 12.71 10.09 1.25
N GLU A 473 11.79 11.00 1.59
CA GLU A 473 11.91 12.44 1.33
C GLU A 473 13.20 13.03 1.93
N TYR A 474 13.51 12.73 3.19
CA TYR A 474 14.78 13.16 3.78
C TYR A 474 16.00 12.69 2.96
N SER A 475 15.98 11.47 2.43
CA SER A 475 17.10 10.95 1.60
C SER A 475 17.21 11.58 0.21
N LEU A 476 16.14 12.21 -0.28
CA LEU A 476 16.12 12.97 -1.53
C LEU A 476 16.62 14.39 -1.29
N ASN A 477 16.12 15.05 -0.24
CA ASN A 477 16.29 16.49 0.02
C ASN A 477 17.64 16.84 0.66
N TYR A 478 18.28 15.93 1.41
CA TYR A 478 19.58 16.18 2.09
C TYR A 478 20.74 16.49 1.13
N GLN A 479 20.52 16.38 -0.19
CA GLN A 479 21.52 16.60 -1.25
C GLN A 479 21.46 18.00 -1.87
N ASP A 480 20.35 18.74 -1.72
CA ASP A 480 20.29 20.16 -2.09
C ASP A 480 20.98 21.04 -1.01
N GLU A 481 20.96 20.60 0.25
CA GLU A 481 21.63 21.26 1.39
C GLU A 481 23.08 20.79 1.65
N THR A 482 23.63 19.83 0.89
CA THR A 482 25.08 19.56 0.95
C THR A 482 25.80 20.41 -0.10
N PRO A 483 26.36 21.58 0.26
CA PRO A 483 26.98 22.44 -0.75
C PRO A 483 28.22 21.78 -1.34
N MET A 484 28.49 22.05 -2.61
CA MET A 484 29.78 21.71 -3.26
C MET A 484 30.98 22.49 -2.67
N ALA A 485 30.79 23.21 -1.55
CA ALA A 485 31.76 24.04 -0.83
C ALA A 485 32.82 23.22 -0.04
N ARG A 486 33.32 22.14 -0.63
CA ARG A 486 34.63 21.54 -0.33
C ARG A 486 35.42 21.31 -1.62
N PHE A 487 35.55 22.39 -2.40
CA PHE A 487 36.69 22.56 -3.30
C PHE A 487 38.01 22.40 -2.50
N PRO A 488 39.06 21.86 -3.12
CA PRO A 488 40.12 21.19 -2.36
C PRO A 488 40.97 22.15 -1.52
N SER A 489 41.18 21.77 -0.25
CA SER A 489 42.48 21.99 0.38
C SER A 489 43.50 21.20 -0.44
N SER A 490 44.39 21.88 -1.17
CA SER A 490 45.39 21.23 -2.01
C SER A 490 46.25 20.26 -1.18
N SER A 491 46.34 19.00 -1.62
CA SER A 491 47.29 18.03 -1.04
C SER A 491 48.71 18.34 -1.54
N VAL A 492 49.34 19.28 -0.84
CA VAL A 492 50.77 19.61 -0.89
C VAL A 492 51.48 18.83 0.22
#